data_AF-A0A920SDE5-F1
#
_entry.id   AF-A0A920SDE5-F1
#
_cell.length_a   1.000
_cell.length_b   1.000
_cell.length_c   1.000
_cell.angle_alpha   90.00
_cell.angle_beta   90.00
_cell.angle_gamma   90.00
#
_symmetry.space_group_name_H-M   'P 1'
#
loop_
_entity.id
_entity.type
_entity.pdbx_description
1 polymer ?
#
loop_
_entity_poly.entity_id
_entity_poly.type
_entity_poly.pdbx_seq_one_letter_code
_entity_poly.pdbx_strand_id
1 'polypeptide(L)' 'MAKQAGADQTILYTEYDFEEEIQKATGGQGVTMVLDAVGQTTFEKGFKCLGRRGFMVLYGQAGGAVTDTELEPYKMVHYS' A
#
# COMPACT_ATOMS: atom_id res chain seq x y z
N MET A 1 -5.46 3.96 -19.03
CA MET A 1 -5.99 5.10 -18.24
C MET A 1 -4.97 5.61 -17.23
N ALA A 2 -4.48 4.82 -16.25
CA ALA A 2 -3.51 5.32 -15.25
C ALA A 2 -2.18 5.87 -15.82
N LYS A 3 -1.54 5.18 -16.79
CA LYS A 3 -0.34 5.72 -17.48
C LYS A 3 -0.59 7.06 -18.19
N GLN A 4 -1.77 7.21 -18.80
CA GLN A 4 -2.16 8.47 -19.47
C GLN A 4 -2.42 9.60 -18.47
N ALA A 5 -2.74 9.27 -17.22
CA ALA A 5 -2.90 10.23 -16.13
C ALA A 5 -1.57 10.58 -15.43
N GLY A 6 -0.43 10.08 -15.92
CA GLY A 6 0.90 10.42 -15.42
C GLY A 6 1.53 9.41 -14.46
N ALA A 7 0.96 8.21 -14.30
CA ALA A 7 1.60 7.16 -13.50
C ALA A 7 2.86 6.62 -14.22
N ASP A 8 4.00 6.67 -13.54
CA ASP A 8 5.27 6.10 -14.04
C ASP A 8 5.19 4.58 -14.22
N GLN A 9 4.51 3.91 -13.28
CA GLN A 9 4.32 2.47 -13.26
C GLN A 9 2.87 2.12 -12.95
N THR A 10 2.37 1.05 -13.56
CA THR A 10 1.04 0.51 -13.29
C THR A 10 1.14 -1.00 -13.12
N ILE A 11 0.69 -1.50 -11.98
CA ILE A 11 0.71 -2.93 -11.66
C ILE A 11 -0.74 -3.43 -11.67
N LEU A 12 -1.01 -4.43 -12.51
CA LEU A 12 -2.28 -5.12 -12.49
C LEU A 12 -2.24 -6.22 -11.43
N TYR A 13 -2.69 -5.88 -10.22
CA TYR A 13 -2.55 -6.76 -9.05
C TYR A 13 -3.36 -8.07 -9.12
N THR A 14 -4.23 -8.22 -10.12
CA THR A 14 -4.92 -9.49 -10.42
C THR A 14 -4.04 -10.47 -11.20
N GLU A 15 -2.96 -9.99 -11.80
CA GLU A 15 -2.01 -10.80 -12.58
C GLU A 15 -0.64 -10.90 -11.92
N TYR A 16 -0.24 -9.85 -11.18
CA TYR A 16 1.08 -9.73 -10.57
C TYR A 16 0.99 -9.45 -9.08
N ASP A 17 1.99 -9.92 -8.34
CA ASP A 17 2.19 -9.55 -6.95
C ASP A 17 2.74 -8.12 -6.84
N PHE A 18 1.89 -7.17 -6.44
CA PHE A 18 2.33 -5.77 -6.35
C PHE A 18 3.38 -5.50 -5.26
N GLU A 19 3.48 -6.34 -4.22
CA GLU A 19 4.50 -6.17 -3.18
C GLU A 19 5.89 -6.45 -3.77
N GLU A 20 6.01 -7.58 -4.49
CA GLU A 20 7.25 -7.92 -5.19
C GLU A 20 7.62 -6.88 -6.25
N GLU A 21 6.64 -6.43 -7.05
CA GLU A 21 6.89 -5.45 -8.10
C GLU A 21 7.33 -4.09 -7.53
N ILE A 22 6.75 -3.65 -6.41
CA ILE A 22 7.21 -2.44 -5.71
C ILE A 22 8.61 -2.63 -5.14
N GLN A 23 8.91 -3.79 -4.56
CA GLN A 23 10.24 -4.07 -4.02
C GLN A 23 11.32 -4.01 -5.11
N LYS A 24 11.04 -4.59 -6.28
CA LYS A 24 11.93 -4.51 -7.46
C LYS A 24 12.07 -3.07 -7.95
N ALA A 25 10.95 -2.36 -8.14
CA ALA A 25 10.94 -1.00 -8.67
C ALA A 25 11.65 0.02 -7.76
N THR A 26 11.61 -0.19 -6.45
CA THR A 26 12.21 0.71 -5.45
C THR A 26 13.62 0.27 -5.01
N GLY A 27 14.15 -0.82 -5.55
CA GLY A 27 15.41 -1.41 -5.09
C GLY A 27 15.38 -1.77 -3.60
N GLY A 28 14.21 -2.18 -3.10
CA GLY A 28 13.98 -2.53 -1.70
C GLY A 28 13.78 -1.35 -0.74
N GLN A 29 13.79 -0.11 -1.21
CA GLN A 29 13.59 1.07 -0.34
C GLN A 29 12.14 1.24 0.12
N GLY A 30 11.18 0.66 -0.61
CA GLY A 30 9.75 0.84 -0.37
C GLY A 30 9.25 2.23 -0.79
N VAL A 31 7.94 2.44 -0.66
CA VAL A 31 7.29 3.72 -1.00
C VAL A 31 7.12 4.60 0.21
N THR A 32 7.12 5.92 0.01
CA THR A 32 6.89 6.89 1.09
C THR A 32 5.42 7.01 1.49
N MET A 33 4.50 6.59 0.62
CA MET A 33 3.07 6.68 0.87
C MET A 33 2.30 5.59 0.11
N VAL A 34 1.32 5.00 0.78
CA VAL A 34 0.31 4.15 0.18
C VAL A 34 -1.06 4.78 0.44
N LEU A 35 -1.83 4.95 -0.64
CA LEU A 35 -3.20 5.43 -0.60
C LEU A 35 -4.11 4.26 -0.95
N ASP A 36 -4.83 3.73 0.03
CA ASP A 36 -5.68 2.54 -0.14
C ASP A 36 -7.18 2.89 -0.07
N ALA A 37 -7.91 2.53 -1.12
CA ALA A 37 -9.37 2.62 -1.21
C ALA A 37 -10.07 1.25 -1.18
N VAL A 38 -9.32 0.16 -1.24
CA VAL A 38 -9.83 -1.21 -1.38
C VAL A 38 -9.99 -1.86 -0.02
N GLY A 39 -8.98 -1.80 0.85
CA GLY A 39 -9.08 -2.28 2.23
C GLY A 39 -8.76 -3.77 2.38
N GLN A 40 -9.78 -4.60 2.68
CA GLN A 40 -9.65 -5.98 3.19
C GLN A 40 -8.50 -6.80 2.59
N THR A 41 -8.29 -6.76 1.27
CA THR A 41 -7.30 -7.59 0.57
C THR A 41 -5.99 -6.86 0.24
N THR A 42 -5.92 -5.54 0.41
CA THR A 42 -4.79 -4.70 -0.01
C THR A 42 -4.08 -4.04 1.16
N PHE A 43 -4.72 -3.88 2.31
CA PHE A 43 -4.22 -3.06 3.41
C PHE A 43 -2.87 -3.57 3.95
N GLU A 44 -2.80 -4.83 4.38
CA GLU A 44 -1.58 -5.40 4.98
C GLU A 44 -0.42 -5.43 3.97
N LYS A 45 -0.74 -5.77 2.72
CA LYS A 45 0.24 -5.86 1.65
C LYS A 45 0.76 -4.48 1.24
N GLY A 46 -0.11 -3.47 1.19
CA GLY A 46 0.27 -2.07 1.04
C GLY A 46 1.16 -1.59 2.19
N PHE A 47 0.85 -2.00 3.43
CA PHE A 47 1.69 -1.67 4.59
C PHE A 47 3.11 -2.24 4.45
N LYS A 48 3.28 -3.48 3.96
CA LYS A 48 4.59 -4.09 3.69
C LYS A 48 5.39 -3.38 2.59
N CYS A 49 4.71 -2.65 1.71
CA CYS A 49 5.35 -1.87 0.66
C CYS A 49 5.97 -0.55 1.17
N LEU A 50 5.66 -0.11 2.39
CA LEU A 50 6.17 1.14 2.93
C LEU A 50 7.67 1.09 3.20
N GLY A 51 8.36 2.15 2.79
CA GLY A 51 9.72 2.44 3.22
C GLY A 51 9.78 3.04 4.62
N ARG A 52 10.99 3.25 5.11
CA ARG A 52 11.23 3.89 6.42
C ARG A 52 10.56 5.27 6.45
N ARG A 53 9.77 5.52 7.51
CA ARG A 53 8.94 6.75 7.69
C ARG A 53 7.87 6.93 6.60
N GLY A 54 7.37 5.84 6.03
CA GLY A 54 6.25 5.85 5.09
C GLY A 54 4.89 6.04 5.79
N PHE A 55 3.90 6.48 5.02
CA PHE A 55 2.52 6.70 5.48
C PHE A 55 1.53 5.77 4.77
N MET A 56 0.71 5.07 5.55
CA MET A 56 -0.47 4.35 5.05
C MET A 56 -1.70 5.23 5.26
N VAL A 57 -2.45 5.52 4.21
CA VAL A 57 -3.76 6.19 4.30
C VAL A 57 -4.82 5.27 3.73
N LEU A 58 -5.61 4.67 4.62
CA LEU A 58 -6.83 3.96 4.24
C LEU A 58 -7.97 4.98 4.19
N TYR A 59 -8.41 5.34 2.98
CA TYR A 59 -9.47 6.34 2.77
C TYR A 59 -10.75 5.74 2.18
N GLY A 60 -10.75 4.45 1.84
CA GLY A 60 -11.91 3.70 1.38
C GLY A 60 -11.76 2.21 1.66
N GLN A 61 -12.88 1.48 1.68
CA GLN A 61 -12.93 0.05 1.97
C GLN A 61 -13.87 -0.66 0.99
N ALA A 62 -13.72 -0.35 -0.30
CA ALA A 62 -14.62 -0.86 -1.35
C ALA A 62 -14.56 -2.40 -1.50
N GLY A 63 -13.44 -3.01 -1.14
CA GLY A 63 -13.22 -4.46 -1.15
C GLY A 63 -13.63 -5.16 0.15
N GLY A 64 -14.15 -4.44 1.14
CA GLY A 64 -14.53 -4.97 2.45
C GLY A 64 -13.78 -4.32 3.59
N ALA A 65 -14.32 -4.48 4.80
CA ALA A 65 -13.73 -3.92 6.00
C ALA A 65 -12.37 -4.59 6.30
N VAL A 66 -11.40 -3.77 6.69
CA VAL A 66 -10.16 -4.25 7.31
C VAL A 66 -10.51 -4.66 8.74
N THR A 67 -10.60 -5.97 8.98
CA THR A 67 -11.09 -6.53 10.26
C THR A 67 -9.97 -6.90 11.23
N ASP A 68 -8.78 -7.22 10.72
CA ASP A 68 -7.63 -7.71 11.48
C ASP A 68 -6.53 -6.66 11.61
N THR A 69 -6.86 -5.53 12.22
CA THR A 69 -5.81 -4.61 12.65
C THR A 69 -5.86 -4.45 14.15
N GLU A 70 -4.91 -5.08 14.85
CA GLU A 70 -4.34 -4.56 16.10
C GLU A 70 -3.63 -3.20 15.86
N LEU A 71 -4.27 -2.32 15.09
CA LEU A 71 -3.97 -0.91 14.97
C LEU A 71 -5.14 -0.19 15.64
N GLU A 72 -5.05 -0.09 16.97
CA GLU A 72 -5.80 0.90 17.72
C GLU A 72 -5.68 2.26 16.98
N PRO A 73 -6.77 3.05 16.86
CA PRO A 73 -6.91 4.16 15.90
C PRO A 73 -5.91 5.34 16.05
N TYR A 74 -4.87 5.21 16.86
CA TYR A 74 -3.83 6.23 17.11
C TYR A 74 -2.37 5.75 17.09
N LYS A 75 -2.07 4.53 16.64
CA LYS A 75 -0.66 4.15 16.44
C LYS A 75 -0.13 4.74 15.12
N MET A 76 0.41 5.96 15.21
CA MET A 76 1.51 6.40 14.34
C MET A 76 2.67 5.44 14.61
N VAL A 77 2.77 4.36 13.83
CA VAL A 77 3.83 3.36 13.98
C VAL A 77 5.13 3.98 13.48
N HIS A 78 5.82 4.67 14.38
CA HIS A 78 7.20 5.12 14.19
C HIS A 78 8.11 3.96 14.62
N TYR A 79 8.54 3.12 13.66
CA TYR A 79 9.70 2.28 13.88
C TYR A 79 10.96 3.14 13.64
N SER A 80 11.65 3.44 14.76
CA SER A 80 12.97 4.07 14.81
C SER A 80 14.05 3.13 14.27
#